data_AF-A0A077FMG5-F1
#
_entry.id   AF-A0A077FMG5-F1
#
_cell.length_a   1.000
_cell.length_b   1.000
_cell.length_c   1.000
_cell.angle_alpha   90.00
_cell.angle_beta   90.00
_cell.angle_gamma   90.00
#
_symmetry.space_group_name_H-M   'P 1'
#
loop_
_entity.id
_entity.type
_entity.pdbx_description
1 polymer ?
#
loop_
_entity_poly.entity_id
_entity_poly.type
_entity_poly.pdbx_seq_one_letter_code
_entity_poly.pdbx_strand_id
1 'polypeptide(L)'
;MIDGNIKIAELPSKKVSIQSLKYLASGNIASMWFSYENVNSNMKTYLQIHDKYGTKLKGAITVPIEGNNPKLEPLSDGKFVIYTKDKFYIFNSEANLLDTIKLDYIHDNYSFKWDIKDDHYPTSITAMPDNKFLFTWHEHTKTYPGGQPLSIFKGIVN
;
A
#
# COMPACT_ATOMS: atom_id res chain seq x y z
N MET A 1 -23.32 -1.87 -27.07
CA MET A 1 -23.02 -2.40 -25.72
C MET A 1 -21.51 -2.34 -25.56
N ILE A 2 -21.01 -1.53 -24.63
CA ILE A 2 -19.58 -1.52 -24.30
C ILE A 2 -19.40 -2.73 -23.39
N ASP A 3 -18.57 -3.68 -23.79
CA ASP A 3 -18.19 -4.85 -23.01
C ASP A 3 -17.50 -4.35 -21.73
N GLY A 4 -18.26 -4.25 -20.63
CA GLY A 4 -17.91 -3.53 -19.40
C GLY A 4 -16.82 -4.20 -18.55
N ASN A 5 -15.99 -5.04 -19.16
CA ASN A 5 -14.95 -5.79 -18.49
C ASN A 5 -13.64 -5.02 -18.49
N ILE A 6 -13.15 -4.60 -17.31
CA ILE A 6 -11.81 -4.05 -17.15
C ILE A 6 -10.80 -5.20 -17.25
N LYS A 7 -10.15 -5.36 -18.41
CA LYS A 7 -9.08 -6.34 -18.62
C LYS A 7 -7.76 -5.85 -18.02
N ILE A 8 -7.42 -6.37 -16.85
CA ILE A 8 -6.31 -5.87 -16.04
C ILE A 8 -4.95 -6.27 -16.65
N ALA A 9 -4.78 -7.49 -17.16
CA ALA A 9 -3.65 -7.88 -18.02
C ALA A 9 -3.87 -9.27 -18.66
N GLU A 10 -3.33 -9.49 -19.86
CA GLU A 10 -3.04 -10.82 -20.40
C GLU A 10 -1.54 -11.07 -20.14
N LEU A 11 -1.21 -11.90 -19.15
CA LEU A 11 0.18 -12.27 -18.85
C LEU A 11 0.45 -13.71 -19.30
N PRO A 12 1.55 -13.96 -20.04
CA PRO A 12 1.72 -15.19 -20.82
C PRO A 12 1.88 -16.49 -20.03
N SER A 13 2.10 -16.45 -18.70
CA SER A 13 2.23 -17.66 -17.87
C SER A 13 2.50 -17.31 -16.40
N LYS A 14 1.57 -16.67 -15.70
CA LYS A 14 1.74 -16.37 -14.26
C LYS A 14 0.44 -16.47 -13.50
N LYS A 15 0.50 -16.99 -12.27
CA LYS A 15 -0.61 -16.81 -11.32
C LYS A 15 -0.66 -15.33 -10.98
N VAL A 16 -1.84 -14.74 -11.10
CA VAL A 16 -2.11 -13.34 -10.81
C VAL A 16 -3.16 -13.29 -9.72
N SER A 17 -2.91 -12.47 -8.70
CA SER A 17 -3.91 -12.15 -7.69
C SER A 17 -4.14 -10.65 -7.71
N ILE A 18 -5.36 -10.24 -8.04
CA ILE A 18 -5.79 -8.85 -7.89
C ILE A 18 -5.82 -8.56 -6.41
N GLN A 19 -5.17 -7.47 -6.04
CA GLN A 19 -5.01 -7.15 -4.63
C GLN A 19 -5.71 -5.86 -4.22
N SER A 20 -5.78 -4.89 -5.14
CA SER A 20 -6.59 -3.69 -4.91
C SER A 20 -7.12 -3.11 -6.22
N LEU A 21 -8.33 -2.56 -6.16
CA LEU A 21 -8.94 -1.73 -7.19
C LEU A 21 -9.54 -0.51 -6.50
N LYS A 22 -9.06 0.70 -6.82
CA LYS A 22 -9.50 1.94 -6.18
C LYS A 22 -9.83 3.00 -7.21
N TYR A 23 -10.90 3.74 -6.96
CA TYR A 23 -11.22 4.96 -7.69
C TYR A 23 -10.41 6.11 -7.08
N LEU A 24 -9.69 6.85 -7.92
CA LEU A 24 -8.86 7.99 -7.52
C LEU A 24 -9.69 9.27 -7.58
N ALA A 25 -9.35 10.27 -6.75
CA ALA A 25 -10.00 11.58 -6.79
C ALA A 25 -9.80 12.32 -8.13
N SER A 26 -8.78 11.94 -8.91
CA SER A 26 -8.58 12.39 -10.29
C SER A 26 -9.62 11.87 -11.28
N GLY A 27 -10.49 10.93 -10.87
CA GLY A 27 -11.47 10.26 -11.71
C GLY A 27 -10.96 8.98 -12.37
N ASN A 28 -9.68 8.64 -12.21
CA ASN A 28 -9.06 7.44 -12.76
C ASN A 28 -9.25 6.22 -11.86
N ILE A 29 -8.99 5.03 -12.39
CA ILE A 29 -9.01 3.77 -11.65
C ILE A 29 -7.58 3.24 -11.51
N ALA A 30 -7.13 3.01 -10.28
CA ALA A 30 -5.88 2.32 -10.00
C ALA A 30 -6.15 0.85 -9.71
N SER A 31 -5.45 -0.04 -10.42
CA SER A 31 -5.46 -1.48 -10.15
C SER A 31 -4.08 -1.96 -9.77
N MET A 32 -3.99 -2.72 -8.69
CA MET A 32 -2.76 -3.32 -8.19
C MET A 32 -2.92 -4.84 -8.08
N TRP A 33 -1.91 -5.58 -8.54
CA TRP A 33 -1.89 -7.04 -8.46
C TRP A 33 -0.47 -7.54 -8.22
N PHE A 34 -0.38 -8.77 -7.72
CA PHE A 34 0.89 -9.49 -7.70
C PHE A 34 0.91 -10.56 -8.78
N SER A 35 2.11 -10.78 -9.27
CA SER A 35 2.42 -11.91 -10.11
C SER A 35 3.52 -12.75 -9.46
N TYR A 36 3.35 -14.05 -9.48
CA TYR A 36 4.30 -15.01 -8.95
C TYR A 36 4.30 -16.28 -9.80
N GLU A 37 5.44 -16.95 -9.85
CA GLU A 37 5.60 -18.19 -10.60
C GLU A 37 5.06 -19.37 -9.80
N ASN A 38 5.38 -19.41 -8.50
CA ASN A 38 4.94 -20.42 -7.54
C ASN A 38 4.67 -19.80 -6.15
N VAL A 39 3.98 -20.51 -5.26
CA VAL A 39 3.58 -20.01 -3.92
C VAL A 39 4.78 -19.53 -3.09
N ASN A 40 5.98 -20.11 -3.34
CA ASN A 40 7.21 -19.77 -2.63
C ASN A 40 8.14 -18.81 -3.41
N SER A 41 7.69 -18.27 -4.55
CA SER A 41 8.51 -17.36 -5.37
C SER A 41 8.34 -15.90 -4.98
N ASN A 42 9.36 -15.09 -5.26
CA ASN A 42 9.31 -13.65 -5.05
C ASN A 42 8.14 -13.05 -5.84
N MET A 43 7.21 -12.42 -5.12
CA MET A 43 6.07 -11.73 -5.71
C MET A 43 6.54 -10.42 -6.35
N LYS A 44 6.08 -10.15 -7.58
CA LYS A 44 6.25 -8.84 -8.22
C LYS A 44 4.93 -8.08 -8.18
N THR A 45 4.98 -6.87 -7.64
CA THR A 45 3.84 -5.95 -7.59
C THR A 45 3.77 -5.12 -8.84
N TYR A 46 2.59 -5.08 -9.44
CA TYR A 46 2.29 -4.28 -10.61
C TYR A 46 1.18 -3.30 -10.32
N LEU A 47 1.26 -2.15 -10.99
CA LEU A 47 0.29 -1.08 -10.92
C LEU A 47 -0.07 -0.62 -12.33
N GLN A 48 -1.36 -0.39 -12.55
CA GLN A 48 -1.90 0.15 -13.80
C GLN A 48 -2.96 1.18 -13.49
N ILE A 49 -2.85 2.34 -14.14
CA ILE A 49 -3.87 3.38 -14.11
C ILE A 49 -4.73 3.25 -15.37
N HIS A 50 -6.03 3.30 -15.17
CA HIS A 50 -7.05 3.33 -16.20
C HIS A 50 -7.83 4.64 -16.10
N ASP A 51 -8.44 5.08 -17.20
CA ASP A 51 -9.46 6.11 -17.15
C ASP A 51 -10.72 5.63 -16.39
N LYS A 52 -11.69 6.51 -16.21
CA LYS A 52 -12.96 6.20 -15.55
C LYS A 52 -13.80 5.13 -16.25
N TYR A 53 -13.46 4.77 -17.48
CA TYR A 53 -14.14 3.75 -18.28
C TYR A 53 -13.36 2.43 -18.33
N GLY A 54 -12.20 2.33 -17.66
CA GLY A 54 -11.36 1.14 -17.64
C GLY A 54 -10.35 1.06 -18.80
N THR A 55 -10.17 2.10 -19.59
CA THR A 55 -9.14 2.16 -20.64
C THR A 55 -7.78 2.39 -20.00
N LYS A 56 -6.77 1.58 -20.36
CA LYS A 56 -5.39 1.78 -19.88
C LYS A 56 -4.85 3.12 -20.36
N LEU A 57 -4.38 3.95 -19.44
CA LEU A 57 -3.75 5.24 -19.81
C LEU A 57 -2.29 5.07 -20.23
N LYS A 58 -1.57 4.12 -19.64
CA LYS A 58 -0.16 3.79 -19.93
C LYS A 58 0.05 2.27 -19.79
N GLY A 59 1.27 1.78 -20.00
CA GLY A 59 1.62 0.40 -19.63
C GLY A 59 1.68 0.21 -18.10
N ALA A 60 1.54 -1.04 -17.65
CA ALA A 60 1.66 -1.37 -16.24
C ALA A 60 3.11 -1.18 -15.78
N ILE A 61 3.30 -0.63 -14.59
CA ILE A 61 4.62 -0.45 -13.99
C ILE A 61 4.86 -1.50 -12.90
N THR A 62 6.13 -1.82 -12.66
CA THR A 62 6.52 -2.59 -11.48
C THR A 62 6.69 -1.63 -10.31
N VAL A 63 6.03 -1.90 -9.19
CA VAL A 63 6.16 -1.10 -7.98
C VAL A 63 7.37 -1.62 -7.18
N PRO A 64 8.36 -0.78 -6.81
CA PRO A 64 9.60 -1.20 -6.17
C PRO A 64 9.39 -1.52 -4.67
N ILE A 65 8.55 -2.53 -4.42
CA ILE A 65 8.14 -2.93 -3.09
C ILE A 65 8.78 -4.26 -2.73
N GLU A 66 9.38 -4.30 -1.54
CA GLU A 66 9.87 -5.51 -0.92
C GLU A 66 8.83 -5.98 0.11
N GLY A 67 8.41 -7.24 0.01
CA GLY A 67 7.53 -7.87 1.00
C GLY A 67 6.14 -8.24 0.49
N ASN A 68 5.40 -8.90 1.37
CA ASN A 68 4.08 -9.47 1.07
C ASN A 68 2.96 -8.48 1.42
N ASN A 69 1.93 -8.44 0.58
CA ASN A 69 0.66 -7.74 0.81
C ASN A 69 0.72 -6.20 0.95
N PRO A 70 1.36 -5.44 0.05
CA PRO A 70 1.15 -4.00 0.02
C PRO A 70 -0.33 -3.66 -0.17
N LYS A 71 -0.77 -2.54 0.39
CA LYS A 71 -2.13 -2.02 0.25
C LYS A 71 -2.08 -0.71 -0.54
N LEU A 72 -3.18 -0.38 -1.23
CA LEU A 72 -3.30 0.85 -2.02
C LEU A 72 -4.47 1.67 -1.50
N GLU A 73 -4.24 2.95 -1.18
CA GLU A 73 -5.29 3.89 -0.76
C GLU A 73 -5.21 5.22 -1.54
N PRO A 74 -6.34 5.71 -2.07
CA PRO A 74 -6.40 6.99 -2.75
C PRO A 74 -6.29 8.15 -1.75
N LEU A 75 -5.69 9.25 -2.20
CA LEU A 75 -5.68 10.53 -1.49
C LEU A 75 -6.66 11.51 -2.14
N SER A 76 -7.04 12.55 -1.39
CA SER A 76 -8.05 13.52 -1.80
C SER A 76 -7.62 14.43 -2.96
N ASP A 77 -6.33 14.52 -3.22
CA ASP A 77 -5.71 15.39 -4.24
C ASP A 77 -5.40 14.67 -5.55
N GLY A 78 -5.88 13.42 -5.69
CA GLY A 78 -5.66 12.58 -6.86
C GLY A 78 -4.35 11.79 -6.82
N LYS A 79 -3.50 12.00 -5.81
CA LYS A 79 -2.41 11.07 -5.48
C LYS A 79 -2.98 9.79 -4.86
N PHE A 80 -2.10 8.82 -4.64
CA PHE A 80 -2.40 7.62 -3.86
C PHE A 80 -1.15 7.13 -3.16
N VAL A 81 -1.37 6.38 -2.08
CA VAL A 81 -0.30 5.74 -1.31
C VAL A 81 -0.39 4.25 -1.51
N ILE A 82 0.74 3.63 -1.84
CA ILE A 82 0.93 2.20 -1.67
C ILE A 82 1.77 1.98 -0.42
N TYR A 83 1.38 1.08 0.46
CA TYR A 83 2.06 0.90 1.73
C TYR A 83 2.30 -0.55 2.11
N THR A 84 3.43 -0.79 2.76
CA THR A 84 3.83 -2.06 3.37
C THR A 84 3.84 -1.93 4.89
N LYS A 85 4.40 -2.94 5.57
CA LYS A 85 4.63 -2.91 7.01
C LYS A 85 5.45 -1.71 7.49
N ASP A 86 6.38 -1.23 6.67
CA ASP A 86 7.47 -0.35 7.08
C ASP A 86 7.68 0.85 6.15
N LYS A 87 6.90 0.98 5.07
CA LYS A 87 7.08 2.06 4.10
C LYS A 87 5.75 2.55 3.53
N PHE A 88 5.70 3.84 3.25
CA PHE A 88 4.72 4.48 2.36
C PHE A 88 5.40 4.89 1.06
N TYR A 89 4.75 4.59 -0.06
CA TYR A 89 5.16 4.97 -1.40
C TYR A 89 4.07 5.88 -1.97
N ILE A 90 4.38 7.15 -2.16
CA ILE A 90 3.42 8.17 -2.59
C ILE A 90 3.54 8.35 -4.10
N PHE A 91 2.44 8.22 -4.83
CA PHE A 91 2.39 8.35 -6.27
C PHE A 91 1.45 9.47 -6.71
N ASN A 92 1.75 10.09 -7.84
CA ASN A 92 0.79 10.97 -8.52
C ASN A 92 -0.27 10.15 -9.29
N SER A 93 -1.29 10.83 -9.82
CA SER A 93 -2.38 10.22 -10.61
C SER A 93 -1.94 9.48 -11.88
N GLU A 94 -0.68 9.64 -12.31
CA GLU A 94 -0.09 8.98 -13.48
C GLU A 94 0.84 7.81 -13.11
N ALA A 95 0.86 7.42 -11.83
CA ALA A 95 1.74 6.40 -11.27
C ALA A 95 3.25 6.73 -11.29
N ASN A 96 3.62 8.01 -11.29
CA ASN A 96 4.99 8.42 -10.99
C ASN A 96 5.19 8.44 -9.46
N LEU A 97 6.24 7.76 -8.98
CA LEU A 97 6.63 7.80 -7.57
C LEU A 97 7.12 9.21 -7.23
N LEU A 98 6.49 9.84 -6.25
CA LEU A 98 6.82 11.18 -5.76
C LEU A 98 7.71 11.12 -4.53
N ASP A 99 7.40 10.20 -3.60
CA ASP A 99 8.13 10.09 -2.34
C ASP A 99 8.06 8.67 -1.76
N THR A 100 9.01 8.33 -0.89
CA THR A 100 9.02 7.10 -0.10
C THR A 100 9.35 7.43 1.35
N ILE A 101 8.40 7.19 2.24
CA ILE A 101 8.55 7.44 3.67
C ILE A 101 8.78 6.11 4.37
N LYS A 102 9.94 5.99 5.03
CA LYS A 102 10.22 4.85 5.91
C LYS A 102 9.54 5.06 7.26
N LEU A 103 8.84 4.05 7.72
CA LEU A 103 8.18 4.00 9.02
C LEU A 103 9.18 3.36 9.98
N ASP A 104 10.04 4.21 10.54
CA ASP A 104 10.95 3.79 11.60
C ASP A 104 10.19 3.65 12.93
N TYR A 105 10.76 2.83 13.82
CA TYR A 105 10.30 2.68 15.19
C TYR A 105 10.23 4.05 15.87
N ILE A 106 9.02 4.52 16.15
CA ILE A 106 8.82 5.67 17.02
C ILE A 106 8.79 5.12 18.46
N HIS A 107 9.98 4.77 18.97
CA HIS A 107 10.22 4.64 20.40
C HIS A 107 10.46 6.04 20.96
N ASP A 108 9.39 6.73 21.34
CA ASP A 108 9.52 7.95 22.12
C ASP A 108 10.10 7.58 23.50
N ASN A 109 11.40 7.78 23.70
CA ASN A 109 12.06 8.00 25.00
C ASN A 109 11.86 6.98 26.14
N TYR A 110 11.32 5.78 25.92
CA TYR A 110 11.28 4.75 26.97
C TYR A 110 12.58 3.96 26.99
N SER A 111 13.36 4.15 28.07
CA SER A 111 14.65 3.55 28.37
C SER A 111 14.61 2.04 28.66
N PHE A 112 13.74 1.29 27.98
CA PHE A 112 13.62 -0.15 28.16
C PHE A 112 14.06 -0.89 26.91
N LYS A 113 15.23 -1.53 27.01
CA LYS A 113 15.73 -2.54 26.06
C LYS A 113 14.88 -3.81 26.22
N TRP A 114 13.78 -3.90 25.50
CA TRP A 114 13.07 -5.16 25.34
C TRP A 114 13.47 -5.83 24.03
N ASP A 115 13.51 -7.16 24.04
CA ASP A 115 13.76 -8.01 22.87
C ASP A 115 12.43 -8.15 22.09
N ILE A 116 12.12 -7.12 21.30
CA ILE A 116 10.85 -6.96 20.60
C ILE A 116 10.89 -7.86 19.36
N LYS A 117 9.98 -8.84 19.26
CA LYS A 117 9.69 -9.48 17.97
C LYS A 117 8.74 -8.58 17.20
N ASP A 118 9.26 -8.10 16.08
CA ASP A 118 8.85 -6.92 15.33
C ASP A 118 7.65 -7.11 14.39
N ASP A 119 6.46 -7.29 14.95
CA ASP A 119 5.23 -7.19 14.17
C ASP A 119 4.63 -5.78 14.34
N HIS A 120 5.19 -4.83 13.58
CA HIS A 120 4.70 -3.46 13.48
C HIS A 120 4.26 -3.18 12.04
N TYR A 121 3.05 -2.63 11.88
CA TYR A 121 2.57 -2.28 10.56
C TYR A 121 1.41 -1.28 10.61
N PRO A 122 1.29 -0.42 9.57
CA PRO A 122 0.09 0.39 9.38
C PRO A 122 -1.10 -0.52 9.07
N THR A 123 -2.21 -0.30 9.77
CA THR A 123 -3.42 -1.12 9.66
C THR A 123 -4.45 -0.50 8.72
N SER A 124 -4.58 0.84 8.75
CA SER A 124 -5.46 1.61 7.87
C SER A 124 -4.85 2.97 7.54
N ILE A 125 -5.27 3.52 6.40
CA ILE A 125 -4.95 4.89 5.97
C ILE A 125 -6.27 5.58 5.63
N THR A 126 -6.39 6.86 5.95
CA THR A 126 -7.51 7.72 5.54
C THR A 126 -6.97 9.03 5.00
N ALA A 127 -7.41 9.40 3.81
CA ALA A 127 -7.10 10.69 3.21
C ALA A 127 -7.67 11.83 4.07
N MET A 128 -6.91 12.90 4.20
CA MET A 128 -7.33 14.14 4.84
C MET A 128 -7.31 15.29 3.83
N PRO A 129 -8.00 16.40 4.14
CA PRO A 129 -7.80 17.66 3.42
C PRO A 129 -6.32 18.07 3.35
N ASP A 130 -6.01 19.00 2.43
CA ASP A 130 -4.70 19.62 2.29
C ASP A 130 -3.55 18.66 1.93
N ASN A 131 -3.87 17.61 1.16
CA ASN A 131 -2.92 16.62 0.64
C ASN A 131 -2.28 15.73 1.72
N LYS A 132 -2.93 15.60 2.87
CA LYS A 132 -2.43 14.82 4.00
C LYS A 132 -3.14 13.48 4.11
N PHE A 133 -2.60 12.60 4.94
CA PHE A 133 -3.33 11.41 5.37
C PHE A 133 -3.04 11.05 6.82
N LEU A 134 -4.03 10.38 7.43
CA LEU A 134 -3.91 9.73 8.73
C LEU A 134 -3.68 8.25 8.53
N PHE A 135 -2.97 7.63 9.45
CA PHE A 135 -2.87 6.18 9.51
C PHE A 135 -2.98 5.65 10.93
N THR A 136 -3.45 4.42 11.06
CA THR A 136 -3.42 3.67 12.32
C THR A 136 -2.27 2.69 12.29
N TRP A 137 -1.63 2.48 13.44
CA TRP A 137 -0.45 1.64 13.58
C TRP A 137 -0.71 0.55 14.61
N HIS A 138 -0.31 -0.68 14.28
CA HIS A 138 -0.36 -1.78 15.22
C HIS A 138 1.05 -2.12 15.70
N GLU A 139 1.19 -2.32 17.00
CA GLU A 139 2.47 -2.57 17.66
C GLU A 139 2.33 -3.76 18.62
N HIS A 140 3.00 -4.86 18.28
CA HIS A 140 3.08 -6.04 19.14
C HIS A 140 4.28 -5.92 20.09
N THR A 141 4.07 -5.34 21.28
CA THR A 141 5.07 -5.45 22.33
C THR A 141 4.96 -6.82 23.01
N LYS A 142 5.97 -7.68 22.89
CA LYS A 142 6.11 -8.82 23.79
C LYS A 142 6.49 -8.32 25.17
N THR A 143 5.52 -7.96 25.98
CA THR A 143 5.69 -8.05 27.43
C THR A 143 5.58 -9.53 27.83
N TYR A 144 6.31 -9.92 28.89
CA TYR A 144 6.25 -11.23 29.57
C TYR A 144 4.80 -11.79 29.67
N PRO A 145 4.60 -13.12 29.87
CA PRO A 145 3.34 -13.79 29.53
C PRO A 145 2.12 -13.08 30.14
N GLY A 146 1.30 -12.48 29.27
CA GLY A 146 0.15 -11.64 29.66
C GLY A 146 0.05 -10.29 28.93
N GLY A 147 1.07 -9.89 28.18
CA GLY A 147 1.05 -8.67 27.36
C GLY A 147 -0.05 -8.65 26.30
N GLN A 148 -0.94 -7.66 26.37
CA GLN A 148 -1.95 -7.41 25.33
C GLN A 148 -1.30 -6.64 24.16
N PRO A 149 -1.67 -6.92 22.90
CA PRO A 149 -1.29 -6.07 21.78
C PRO A 149 -1.82 -4.64 21.98
N LEU A 150 -1.00 -3.63 21.69
CA LEU A 150 -1.39 -2.23 21.77
C LEU A 150 -1.54 -1.70 20.34
N SER A 151 -2.76 -1.29 19.99
CA SER A 151 -3.00 -0.47 18.79
C SER A 151 -2.81 0.99 19.17
N ILE A 152 -1.84 1.66 18.57
CA ILE A 152 -1.54 3.06 18.85
C ILE A 152 -1.93 3.88 17.61
N PHE A 153 -2.69 4.96 17.82
CA PHE A 153 -2.94 5.95 16.77
C PHE A 153 -1.66 6.76 16.55
N LYS A 154 -1.11 6.75 15.33
CA LYS A 154 0.13 7.48 15.02
C LYS A 154 0.03 8.20 13.69
N GLY A 155 -0.02 9.54 13.75
CA GLY A 155 0.57 10.43 12.74
C GLY A 155 -0.34 11.00 11.64
N ILE A 156 -0.02 12.25 11.28
CA ILE A 156 -0.41 12.93 10.04
C ILE A 156 0.83 12.96 9.16
N VAL A 157 0.72 12.51 7.92
CA VAL A 157 1.78 12.65 6.92
C VAL A 157 1.43 13.79 5.96
N ASN A 158 2.41 14.67 5.70
CA ASN A 158 2.30 15.78 4.73
C ASN A 158 2.88 15.38 3.37
#